data_AF-A0A364KXI2-F1
#
_entry.id   AF-A0A364KXI2-F1
#
_cell.length_a   1.000
_cell.length_b   1.000
_cell.length_c   1.000
_cell.angle_alpha   90.00
_cell.angle_beta   90.00
_cell.angle_gamma   90.00
#
_symmetry.space_group_name_H-M   'P 1'
#
loop_
_entity.id
_entity.type
_entity.pdbx_description
1 polymer ?
#
loop_
_entity_poly.entity_id
_entity_poly.type
_entity_poly.pdbx_seq_one_letter_code
_entity_poly.pdbx_strand_id
1 'polypeptide(L)'
;MMLQSPGEAKALYSKDKPNNENLSGFKIIKLPLGRKGFSIQHCSAKYEKYLEAGSKAVAQEYFNMLLEGHQTIRQVLLLLRDNPGDVFLIHCSLGKDRTGIIFAILLSLAGVPHDVIASEYSLSEVALQSLLPKIAEIVKSSASPRPTTAEALRIAHGVITTTKDAMFLTLEKLEATFGSTVQYVTERCGLCLEDIKQIQQNLTRADPQK
;
A
#
# COMPACT_ATOMS: atom_id res chain seq x y z
N MET A 1 0.12 2.11 -12.28
CA MET A 1 -0.85 2.76 -11.38
C MET A 1 -0.12 3.38 -10.20
N MET A 2 -0.36 4.66 -9.93
CA MET A 2 0.27 5.43 -8.84
C MET A 2 -0.72 5.64 -7.71
N LEU A 3 -0.43 5.10 -6.53
CA LEU A 3 -1.29 5.21 -5.33
C LEU A 3 -0.95 6.42 -4.44
N GLN A 4 0.01 7.24 -4.87
CA GLN A 4 0.49 8.40 -4.11
C GLN A 4 -0.55 9.52 -4.07
N SER A 5 -0.62 10.23 -2.95
CA SER A 5 -1.44 11.43 -2.85
C SER A 5 -0.83 12.56 -3.70
N PRO A 6 -1.63 13.49 -4.24
CA PRO A 6 -1.09 14.66 -4.95
C PRO A 6 -0.04 15.41 -4.10
N GLY A 7 1.09 15.76 -4.71
CA GLY A 7 2.19 16.49 -4.05
C GLY A 7 3.16 15.63 -3.23
N GLU A 8 2.83 14.37 -2.95
CA GLU A 8 3.65 13.48 -2.12
C GLU A 8 5.04 13.22 -2.72
N ALA A 9 5.10 12.88 -4.01
CA ALA A 9 6.37 12.65 -4.69
C ALA A 9 7.27 13.91 -4.68
N LYS A 10 6.67 15.10 -4.81
CA LYS A 10 7.42 16.36 -4.76
C LYS A 10 8.00 16.61 -3.37
N ALA A 11 7.24 16.29 -2.32
CA ALA A 11 7.70 16.46 -0.94
C ALA A 11 8.83 15.50 -0.58
N LEU A 12 8.79 14.26 -1.05
CA LEU A 12 9.79 13.22 -0.70
C LEU A 12 11.05 13.24 -1.56
N TYR A 13 10.98 13.69 -2.83
CA TYR A 13 12.05 13.50 -3.81
C TYR A 13 12.59 14.81 -4.42
N SER A 14 12.41 15.94 -3.73
CA SER A 14 12.61 17.32 -4.21
C SER A 14 13.95 17.68 -4.89
N LYS A 15 14.97 16.81 -4.88
CA LYS A 15 16.28 17.05 -5.53
C LYS A 15 16.58 16.18 -6.75
N ASP A 16 15.88 15.06 -6.93
CA ASP A 16 16.10 14.11 -8.04
C ASP A 16 14.74 13.59 -8.52
N LYS A 17 13.95 14.43 -9.21
CA LYS A 17 12.67 13.99 -9.76
C LYS A 17 12.96 13.31 -11.12
N PRO A 18 12.97 11.96 -11.24
CA PRO A 18 12.82 11.37 -12.56
C PRO A 18 11.47 11.82 -13.11
N ASN A 19 11.47 12.27 -14.37
CA ASN A 19 10.27 12.80 -15.02
C ASN A 19 9.32 11.64 -15.37
N ASN A 20 8.68 11.07 -14.36
CA ASN A 20 7.77 9.93 -14.50
C ASN A 20 6.40 10.34 -15.08
N GLU A 21 6.23 11.57 -15.56
CA GLU A 21 4.97 12.04 -16.12
C GLU A 21 4.83 11.68 -17.61
N ASN A 22 5.92 11.29 -18.28
CA ASN A 22 5.94 10.88 -19.70
C ASN A 22 6.92 9.71 -19.92
N LEU A 23 6.60 8.52 -19.41
CA LEU A 23 7.30 7.29 -19.79
C LEU A 23 6.69 6.78 -21.11
N SER A 24 7.44 6.87 -22.20
CA SER A 24 7.00 6.38 -23.51
C SER A 24 6.67 4.88 -23.45
N GLY A 25 5.50 4.49 -23.99
CA GLY A 25 5.05 3.10 -23.98
C GLY A 25 4.29 2.68 -22.71
N PHE A 26 4.13 3.57 -21.72
CA PHE A 26 3.37 3.27 -20.49
C PHE A 26 2.18 4.21 -20.31
N LYS A 27 1.02 3.65 -19.99
CA LYS A 27 -0.15 4.43 -19.56
C LYS A 27 -0.07 4.67 -18.05
N ILE A 28 0.09 5.93 -17.64
CA ILE A 28 0.15 6.30 -16.22
C ILE A 28 -1.26 6.62 -15.73
N ILE A 29 -1.71 5.86 -14.72
CA ILE A 29 -3.01 6.04 -14.07
C ILE A 29 -2.78 6.44 -12.61
N LYS A 30 -3.31 7.61 -12.21
CA LYS A 30 -3.20 8.15 -10.84
C LYS A 30 -4.44 7.76 -10.04
N LEU A 31 -4.27 6.96 -9.00
CA LEU A 31 -5.31 6.37 -8.18
C LEU A 31 -4.95 6.55 -6.69
N PRO A 32 -5.00 7.78 -6.15
CA PRO A 32 -4.52 8.06 -4.80
C PRO A 32 -5.30 7.25 -3.74
N LEU A 33 -4.60 6.42 -2.97
CA LEU A 33 -5.19 5.60 -1.90
C LEU A 33 -4.89 6.24 -0.54
N GLY A 34 -5.85 6.95 0.04
CA GLY A 34 -5.72 7.57 1.38
C GLY A 34 -6.15 9.04 1.44
N ARG A 35 -6.04 9.65 2.63
CA ARG A 35 -6.57 11.00 2.93
C ARG A 35 -5.93 12.12 2.10
N LYS A 36 -6.68 13.22 1.99
CA LYS A 36 -6.25 14.49 1.39
C LYS A 36 -5.14 15.13 2.25
N GLY A 37 -4.00 15.42 1.62
CA GLY A 37 -2.86 16.13 2.22
C GLY A 37 -1.73 15.19 2.65
N PHE A 38 -0.61 15.24 1.93
CA PHE A 38 0.64 14.61 2.36
C PHE A 38 1.50 15.65 3.07
N SER A 39 1.97 15.34 4.28
CA SER A 39 3.04 16.10 4.94
C SER A 39 4.00 15.13 5.62
N ILE A 40 5.29 15.45 5.56
CA ILE A 40 6.34 14.61 6.16
C ILE A 40 6.17 14.60 7.69
N GLN A 41 5.66 15.68 8.27
CA GLN A 41 5.33 15.76 9.69
C GLN A 41 4.22 14.77 10.08
N HIS A 42 3.14 14.68 9.29
CA HIS A 42 2.11 13.65 9.51
C HIS A 42 2.67 12.23 9.37
N CYS A 43 3.58 12.00 8.43
CA CYS A 43 4.24 10.71 8.30
C CYS A 43 5.07 10.37 9.55
N SER A 44 5.87 11.31 10.07
CA SER A 44 6.67 11.11 11.29
C SER A 44 5.79 10.76 12.49
N ALA A 45 4.77 11.58 12.77
CA ALA A 45 3.86 11.38 13.89
C ALA A 45 3.08 10.07 13.79
N LYS A 46 2.67 9.67 12.58
CA LYS A 46 2.04 8.37 12.32
C LYS A 46 2.95 7.22 12.75
N TYR A 47 4.22 7.24 12.37
CA TYR A 47 5.14 6.13 12.64
C TYR A 47 5.66 6.10 14.08
N GLU A 48 5.74 7.25 14.76
CA GLU A 48 5.96 7.28 16.21
C GLU A 48 4.83 6.57 16.95
N LYS A 49 3.58 6.89 16.61
CA LYS A 49 2.41 6.20 17.18
C LYS A 49 2.41 4.69 16.90
N TYR A 50 2.88 4.28 15.72
CA TYR A 50 2.95 2.85 15.37
C TYR A 50 3.98 2.11 16.21
N LEU A 51 5.14 2.73 16.45
CA LEU A 51 6.17 2.16 17.31
C LEU A 51 5.68 1.96 18.76
N GLU A 52 4.84 2.87 19.25
CA GLU A 52 4.28 2.79 20.61
C GLU A 52 3.10 1.80 20.71
N ALA A 53 2.20 1.81 19.73
CA ALA A 53 0.92 1.08 19.81
C ALA A 53 0.96 -0.32 19.18
N GLY A 54 2.02 -0.66 18.44
CA GLY A 54 2.26 -1.98 17.88
C GLY A 54 1.31 -2.40 16.74
N SER A 55 1.40 -3.67 16.33
CA SER A 55 0.76 -4.20 15.12
C SER A 55 -0.76 -4.06 15.08
N LYS A 56 -1.46 -4.07 16.23
CA LYS A 56 -2.92 -3.86 16.29
C LYS A 56 -3.32 -2.46 15.83
N ALA A 57 -2.55 -1.43 16.20
CA ALA A 57 -2.84 -0.06 15.78
C ALA A 57 -2.58 0.13 14.29
N VAL A 58 -1.48 -0.45 13.78
CA VAL A 58 -1.19 -0.47 12.34
C VAL A 58 -2.32 -1.16 11.58
N ALA A 59 -2.78 -2.32 12.09
CA ALA A 59 -3.85 -3.08 11.47
C ALA A 59 -5.15 -2.29 11.38
N GLN A 60 -5.49 -1.52 12.43
CA GLN A 60 -6.65 -0.65 12.45
C GLN A 60 -6.56 0.46 11.38
N GLU A 61 -5.40 1.09 11.21
CA GLU A 61 -5.23 2.13 10.19
C GLU A 61 -5.27 1.56 8.77
N TYR A 62 -4.73 0.37 8.55
CA TYR A 62 -4.86 -0.34 7.27
C TYR A 62 -6.30 -0.73 6.97
N PHE A 63 -7.03 -1.17 7.98
CA PHE A 63 -8.47 -1.40 7.85
C PHE A 63 -9.22 -0.10 7.52
N ASN A 64 -8.89 1.02 8.17
CA ASN A 64 -9.47 2.32 7.81
C ASN A 64 -9.13 2.71 6.36
N MET A 65 -7.92 2.42 5.89
CA MET A 65 -7.51 2.65 4.50
C MET A 65 -8.34 1.83 3.50
N LEU A 66 -8.69 0.58 3.85
CA LEU A 66 -9.62 -0.24 3.05
C LEU A 66 -11.02 0.38 3.02
N LEU A 67 -11.53 0.86 4.14
CA LEU A 67 -12.86 1.47 4.22
C LEU A 67 -12.95 2.81 3.47
N GLU A 68 -11.96 3.68 3.63
CA GLU A 68 -11.90 5.00 3.00
C GLU A 68 -11.50 4.90 1.52
N GLY A 69 -10.65 3.94 1.17
CA GLY A 69 -10.05 3.75 -0.15
C GLY A 69 -10.84 2.91 -1.14
N HIS A 70 -12.04 2.45 -0.77
CA HIS A 70 -12.84 1.48 -1.53
C HIS A 70 -13.08 1.89 -3.01
N GLN A 71 -13.27 3.18 -3.32
CA GLN A 71 -13.42 3.66 -4.70
C GLN A 71 -12.13 3.52 -5.53
N THR A 72 -10.97 3.71 -4.90
CA THR A 72 -9.68 3.49 -5.57
C THR A 72 -9.45 1.99 -5.78
N ILE A 73 -9.75 1.17 -4.78
CA ILE A 73 -9.66 -0.29 -4.87
C ILE A 73 -10.58 -0.80 -5.98
N ARG A 74 -11.81 -0.29 -6.04
CA ARG A 74 -12.75 -0.53 -7.15
C ARG A 74 -12.11 -0.28 -8.51
N GLN A 75 -11.49 0.89 -8.71
CA GLN A 75 -10.89 1.27 -9.98
C GLN A 75 -9.71 0.37 -10.35
N VAL A 76 -8.87 -0.01 -9.39
CA VAL A 76 -7.79 -0.98 -9.60
C VAL A 76 -8.34 -2.32 -10.09
N LEU A 77 -9.37 -2.84 -9.39
CA LEU A 77 -10.00 -4.12 -9.72
C LEU A 77 -10.65 -4.10 -11.11
N LEU A 78 -11.34 -3.02 -11.46
CA LEU A 78 -11.92 -2.86 -12.81
C LEU A 78 -10.86 -2.82 -13.91
N LEU A 79 -9.74 -2.12 -13.69
CA LEU A 79 -8.65 -2.08 -14.67
C LEU A 79 -8.04 -3.46 -14.91
N LEU A 80 -7.87 -4.26 -13.86
CA LEU A 80 -7.39 -5.65 -13.96
C LEU A 80 -8.41 -6.57 -14.63
N ARG A 81 -9.71 -6.34 -14.40
CA ARG A 81 -10.81 -7.06 -15.07
C ARG A 81 -10.82 -6.80 -16.57
N ASP A 82 -10.75 -5.52 -16.94
CA ASP A 82 -11.01 -5.04 -18.31
C ASP A 82 -9.80 -5.17 -19.25
N ASN A 83 -8.59 -5.34 -18.71
CA ASN A 83 -7.37 -5.44 -19.51
C ASN A 83 -6.54 -6.67 -19.12
N PRO A 84 -7.04 -7.90 -19.34
CA PRO A 84 -6.38 -9.15 -18.93
C PRO A 84 -5.03 -9.44 -19.61
N GLY A 85 -4.71 -8.73 -20.70
CA GLY A 85 -3.43 -8.87 -21.41
C GLY A 85 -2.37 -7.84 -21.02
N ASP A 86 -2.72 -6.86 -20.18
CA ASP A 86 -1.84 -5.76 -19.82
C ASP A 86 -0.93 -6.14 -18.64
N VAL A 87 0.28 -5.60 -18.63
CA VAL A 87 1.20 -5.68 -17.49
C VAL A 87 1.02 -4.46 -16.60
N PHE A 88 0.72 -4.69 -15.32
CA PHE A 88 0.47 -3.62 -14.36
C PHE A 88 1.62 -3.47 -13.36
N LEU A 89 2.21 -2.28 -13.31
CA LEU A 89 3.03 -1.83 -12.18
C LEU A 89 2.15 -1.02 -11.22
N ILE A 90 1.96 -1.48 -9.99
CA ILE A 90 1.23 -0.74 -8.94
C ILE A 90 2.22 -0.32 -7.85
N HIS A 91 2.35 0.98 -7.59
CA HIS A 91 3.26 1.48 -6.57
C HIS A 91 2.70 2.67 -5.79
N CYS A 92 3.28 2.92 -4.62
CA CYS A 92 3.08 4.14 -3.85
C CYS A 92 4.41 4.89 -3.71
N SER A 93 4.75 5.42 -2.54
CA SER A 93 6.05 6.11 -2.33
C SER A 93 7.18 5.14 -2.05
N LEU A 94 7.06 4.33 -0.99
CA LEU A 94 8.04 3.31 -0.63
C LEU A 94 7.63 1.89 -1.08
N GLY A 95 6.47 1.77 -1.73
CA GLY A 95 5.97 0.46 -2.18
C GLY A 95 5.46 -0.46 -1.08
N LYS A 96 5.28 0.01 0.17
CA LYS A 96 4.91 -0.85 1.31
C LYS A 96 3.42 -0.81 1.68
N ASP A 97 2.88 0.30 2.20
CA ASP A 97 1.58 0.27 2.90
C ASP A 97 0.42 0.18 1.91
N ARG A 98 0.27 1.22 1.07
CA ARG A 98 -0.83 1.29 0.09
C ARG A 98 -0.71 0.22 -0.97
N THR A 99 0.52 -0.05 -1.41
CA THR A 99 0.81 -1.16 -2.32
C THR A 99 0.45 -2.49 -1.65
N GLY A 100 0.94 -2.74 -0.44
CA GLY A 100 0.65 -3.95 0.32
C GLY A 100 -0.84 -4.17 0.54
N ILE A 101 -1.62 -3.12 0.81
CA ILE A 101 -3.08 -3.21 0.95
C ILE A 101 -3.77 -3.60 -0.36
N ILE A 102 -3.37 -3.00 -1.49
CA ILE A 102 -3.89 -3.42 -2.80
C ILE A 102 -3.55 -4.90 -3.06
N PHE A 103 -2.28 -5.28 -2.89
CA PHE A 103 -1.85 -6.65 -3.13
C PHE A 103 -2.48 -7.66 -2.15
N ALA A 104 -2.74 -7.27 -0.91
CA ALA A 104 -3.45 -8.12 0.04
C ALA A 104 -4.87 -8.44 -0.44
N ILE A 105 -5.59 -7.47 -1.00
CA ILE A 105 -6.91 -7.71 -1.62
C ILE A 105 -6.78 -8.58 -2.87
N LEU A 106 -5.82 -8.31 -3.75
CA LEU A 106 -5.62 -9.11 -4.97
C LEU A 106 -5.29 -10.56 -4.66
N LEU A 107 -4.35 -10.81 -3.75
CA LEU A 107 -3.93 -12.15 -3.35
C LEU A 107 -5.04 -12.88 -2.60
N SER A 108 -5.80 -12.19 -1.75
CA SER A 108 -6.94 -12.78 -1.06
C SER A 108 -8.06 -13.16 -2.04
N LEU A 109 -8.35 -12.33 -3.05
CA LEU A 109 -9.26 -12.70 -4.14
C LEU A 109 -8.75 -13.90 -4.94
N ALA A 110 -7.44 -14.01 -5.16
CA ALA A 110 -6.80 -15.16 -5.80
C ALA A 110 -6.77 -16.44 -4.92
N GLY A 111 -7.32 -16.39 -3.69
CA GLY A 111 -7.42 -17.52 -2.79
C GLY A 111 -6.15 -17.81 -1.99
N VAL A 112 -5.21 -16.86 -1.92
CA VAL A 112 -3.98 -17.02 -1.13
C VAL A 112 -4.30 -16.90 0.37
N PRO A 113 -3.80 -17.82 1.22
CA PRO A 113 -4.01 -17.75 2.67
C PRO A 113 -3.45 -16.46 3.31
N HIS A 114 -4.13 -15.96 4.34
CA HIS A 114 -3.77 -14.72 5.03
C HIS A 114 -2.36 -14.74 5.62
N ASP A 115 -1.92 -15.88 6.15
CA ASP A 115 -0.58 -16.02 6.73
C ASP A 115 0.51 -15.88 5.65
N VAL A 116 0.25 -16.37 4.43
CA VAL A 116 1.14 -16.23 3.28
C VAL A 116 1.17 -14.78 2.79
N ILE A 117 0.00 -14.14 2.64
CA ILE A 117 -0.10 -12.72 2.26
C ILE A 117 0.66 -11.84 3.26
N ALA A 118 0.45 -12.08 4.55
CA ALA A 118 1.10 -11.33 5.61
C ALA A 118 2.62 -11.56 5.68
N SER A 119 3.07 -12.79 5.39
CA SER A 119 4.50 -13.11 5.30
C SER A 119 5.15 -12.38 4.14
N GLU A 120 4.52 -12.39 2.96
CA GLU A 120 5.06 -11.70 1.79
C GLU A 120 5.11 -10.18 1.99
N TYR A 121 4.04 -9.60 2.55
CA TYR A 121 4.03 -8.20 2.92
C TYR A 121 5.25 -7.81 3.77
N SER A 122 5.64 -8.67 4.71
CA SER A 122 6.73 -8.40 5.64
C SER A 122 8.13 -8.34 5.01
N LEU A 123 8.31 -8.90 3.81
CA LEU A 123 9.58 -8.82 3.08
C LEU A 123 9.90 -7.39 2.61
N SER A 124 8.89 -6.50 2.56
CA SER A 124 9.06 -5.10 2.19
C SER A 124 10.06 -4.38 3.10
N GLU A 125 10.07 -4.68 4.39
CA GLU A 125 11.00 -4.07 5.35
C GLU A 125 12.45 -4.38 5.00
N VAL A 126 12.76 -5.63 4.63
CA VAL A 126 14.10 -6.06 4.22
C VAL A 126 14.56 -5.29 2.99
N ALA A 127 13.69 -5.14 1.98
CA ALA A 127 13.98 -4.40 0.76
C ALA A 127 14.26 -2.90 1.03
N LEU A 128 13.69 -2.34 2.10
CA LEU A 128 13.80 -0.93 2.46
C LEU A 128 14.95 -0.62 3.42
N GLN A 129 15.65 -1.61 3.98
CA GLN A 129 16.75 -1.41 4.94
C GLN A 129 17.84 -0.47 4.38
N SER A 130 18.20 -0.62 3.11
CA SER A 130 19.22 0.20 2.45
C SER A 130 18.84 1.69 2.36
N LEU A 131 17.55 2.01 2.48
CA LEU A 131 17.04 3.39 2.42
C LEU A 131 17.00 4.07 3.79
N LEU A 132 17.27 3.37 4.89
CA LEU A 132 17.21 3.92 6.25
C LEU A 132 17.97 5.23 6.43
N PRO A 133 19.24 5.36 6.01
CA PRO A 133 19.98 6.62 6.18
C PRO A 133 19.31 7.78 5.44
N LYS A 134 18.81 7.52 4.23
CA LYS A 134 18.12 8.53 3.41
C LYS A 134 16.79 8.96 4.03
N ILE A 135 16.02 8.02 4.57
CA ILE A 135 14.76 8.31 5.24
C ILE A 135 15.01 9.10 6.53
N ALA A 136 16.03 8.75 7.31
CA ALA A 136 16.42 9.49 8.52
C ALA A 136 16.79 10.95 8.20
N GLU A 137 17.54 11.19 7.12
CA GLU A 137 17.85 12.56 6.68
C GLU A 137 16.59 13.34 6.27
N ILE A 138 15.64 12.71 5.58
CA ILE A 138 14.36 13.34 5.23
C ILE A 138 13.56 13.70 6.49
N VAL A 139 13.48 12.80 7.47
CA VAL A 139 12.81 13.05 8.76
C VAL A 139 13.46 14.24 9.45
N LYS A 140 14.79 14.24 9.55
CA LYS A 140 15.57 15.29 10.21
C LYS A 140 15.44 16.65 9.53
N SER A 141 15.37 16.69 8.19
CA SER A 141 15.22 17.94 7.45
C SER A 141 13.79 18.51 7.48
N SER A 142 12.80 17.69 7.80
CA SER A 142 11.39 18.04 7.63
C SER A 142 10.63 18.27 8.94
N ALA A 143 11.17 17.83 10.07
CA ALA A 143 10.59 18.03 11.39
C ALA A 143 11.06 19.34 12.04
N SER A 144 10.15 19.96 12.81
CA SER A 144 10.44 21.12 13.66
C SER A 144 9.76 20.90 15.03
N PRO A 145 10.51 20.86 16.15
CA PRO A 145 11.97 20.99 16.23
C PRO A 145 12.70 19.86 15.50
N ARG A 146 13.96 20.13 15.10
CA ARG A 146 14.79 19.15 14.39
C ARG A 146 15.19 18.02 15.35
N PRO A 147 14.90 16.74 15.04
CA PRO A 147 15.31 15.62 15.88
C PRO A 147 16.82 15.39 15.84
N THR A 148 17.34 14.75 16.87
CA THR A 148 18.69 14.18 16.88
C THR A 148 18.83 13.10 15.80
N THR A 149 20.06 12.75 15.44
CA THR A 149 20.30 11.65 14.48
C THR A 149 19.73 10.31 14.98
N ALA A 150 19.83 10.03 16.28
CA ALA A 150 19.30 8.81 16.87
C ALA A 150 17.76 8.75 16.79
N GLU A 151 17.07 9.86 17.10
CA GLU A 151 15.61 9.95 16.96
C GLU A 151 15.17 9.83 15.51
N ALA A 152 15.86 10.50 14.58
CA ALA A 152 15.55 10.41 13.15
C ALA A 152 15.71 8.98 12.61
N LEU A 153 16.76 8.26 13.04
CA LEU A 153 16.95 6.85 12.70
C LEU A 153 15.84 5.96 13.30
N ARG A 154 15.46 6.19 14.57
CA ARG A 154 14.36 5.45 15.21
C ARG A 154 13.04 5.62 14.45
N ILE A 155 12.72 6.85 14.05
CA ILE A 155 11.53 7.15 13.24
C ILE A 155 11.66 6.49 11.87
N ALA A 156 12.82 6.57 11.21
CA ALA A 156 13.07 5.92 9.92
C ALA A 156 12.89 4.40 9.98
N HIS A 157 13.32 3.75 11.07
CA HIS A 157 13.02 2.34 11.32
C HIS A 157 11.51 2.10 11.37
N GLY A 158 10.76 2.86 12.17
CA GLY A 158 9.30 2.74 12.21
C GLY A 158 8.62 3.01 10.86
N VAL A 159 9.19 3.92 10.05
CA VAL A 159 8.73 4.16 8.67
C VAL A 159 8.86 2.90 7.83
N ILE A 160 10.00 2.21 7.85
CA ILE A 160 10.18 1.02 6.98
C ILE A 160 9.53 -0.25 7.54
N THR A 161 9.17 -0.28 8.83
CA THR A 161 8.61 -1.45 9.48
C THR A 161 7.37 -1.96 8.75
N THR A 162 7.35 -3.28 8.48
CA THR A 162 6.24 -4.01 7.86
C THR A 162 6.03 -5.35 8.58
N THR A 163 5.45 -5.34 9.78
CA THR A 163 5.26 -6.59 10.53
C THR A 163 4.21 -7.49 9.87
N LYS A 164 4.49 -8.80 9.81
CA LYS A 164 3.52 -9.84 9.44
C LYS A 164 2.21 -9.70 10.22
N ASP A 165 2.31 -9.58 11.54
CA ASP A 165 1.15 -9.49 12.44
C ASP A 165 0.21 -8.33 12.08
N ALA A 166 0.74 -7.17 11.68
CA ALA A 166 -0.10 -6.04 11.30
C ALA A 166 -0.97 -6.37 10.08
N MET A 167 -0.39 -6.97 9.04
CA MET A 167 -1.15 -7.34 7.85
C MET A 167 -2.12 -8.50 8.12
N PHE A 168 -1.68 -9.50 8.88
CA PHE A 168 -2.54 -10.61 9.27
C PHE A 168 -3.77 -10.11 10.04
N LEU A 169 -3.57 -9.28 11.06
CA LEU A 169 -4.66 -8.68 11.83
C LEU A 169 -5.55 -7.74 10.99
N THR A 170 -5.01 -7.08 9.95
CA THR A 170 -5.83 -6.32 9.00
C THR A 170 -6.79 -7.23 8.25
N LEU A 171 -6.30 -8.37 7.75
CA LEU A 171 -7.11 -9.33 6.99
C LEU A 171 -8.12 -10.04 7.89
N GLU A 172 -7.75 -10.45 9.10
CA GLU A 172 -8.70 -10.98 10.08
C GLU A 172 -9.79 -9.97 10.42
N LYS A 173 -9.43 -8.69 10.59
CA LYS A 173 -10.41 -7.65 10.86
C LYS A 173 -11.36 -7.42 9.68
N LEU A 174 -10.85 -7.52 8.45
CA LEU A 174 -11.68 -7.44 7.24
C LEU A 174 -12.69 -8.59 7.22
N GLU A 175 -12.26 -9.83 7.43
CA GLU A 175 -13.16 -10.98 7.47
C GLU A 175 -14.15 -10.92 8.62
N ALA A 176 -13.72 -10.53 9.82
CA ALA A 176 -14.62 -10.35 10.94
C ALA A 176 -15.69 -9.28 10.69
N THR A 177 -15.42 -8.30 9.83
CA THR A 177 -16.38 -7.22 9.53
C THR A 177 -17.31 -7.56 8.35
N PHE A 178 -16.78 -8.17 7.29
CA PHE A 178 -17.52 -8.39 6.03
C PHE A 178 -17.85 -9.86 5.75
N GLY A 179 -17.22 -10.80 6.46
CA GLY A 179 -17.30 -12.24 6.20
C GLY A 179 -16.19 -12.76 5.29
N SER A 180 -15.76 -11.98 4.30
CA SER A 180 -14.63 -12.28 3.41
C SER A 180 -14.20 -11.06 2.60
N THR A 181 -13.06 -11.16 1.92
CA THR A 181 -12.63 -10.20 0.90
C THR A 181 -13.64 -10.06 -0.24
N VAL A 182 -14.32 -11.14 -0.63
CA VAL A 182 -15.37 -11.10 -1.67
C VAL A 182 -16.52 -10.21 -1.19
N GLN A 183 -17.00 -10.41 0.03
CA GLN A 183 -18.09 -9.57 0.57
C GLN A 183 -17.67 -8.11 0.75
N TYR A 184 -16.44 -7.84 1.19
CA TYR A 184 -15.91 -6.47 1.22
C TYR A 184 -15.96 -5.82 -0.17
N VAL A 185 -15.51 -6.53 -1.21
CA VAL A 185 -15.49 -6.01 -2.58
C VAL A 185 -16.92 -5.81 -3.12
N THR A 186 -17.87 -6.69 -2.83
CA THR A 186 -19.27 -6.49 -3.24
C THR A 186 -19.91 -5.32 -2.51
N GLU A 187 -19.82 -5.27 -1.19
CA GLU A 187 -20.54 -4.30 -0.36
C GLU A 187 -19.93 -2.90 -0.38
N ARG A 188 -18.59 -2.81 -0.44
CA ARG A 188 -17.88 -1.53 -0.37
C ARG A 188 -17.37 -1.08 -1.73
N CYS A 189 -16.85 -1.99 -2.54
CA CYS A 189 -16.32 -1.62 -3.86
C CYS A 189 -17.39 -1.65 -4.96
N GLY A 190 -18.57 -2.24 -4.72
CA GLY A 190 -19.70 -2.23 -5.64
C GLY A 190 -19.47 -3.06 -6.91
N LEU A 191 -18.65 -4.11 -6.83
CA LEU A 191 -18.48 -5.09 -7.90
C LEU A 191 -19.50 -6.22 -7.71
N CYS A 192 -20.03 -6.76 -8.81
CA CYS A 192 -20.87 -7.96 -8.74
C CYS A 192 -20.03 -9.24 -8.73
N LEU A 193 -20.66 -10.39 -8.52
CA LEU A 193 -19.96 -11.67 -8.47
C LEU A 193 -19.33 -12.04 -9.82
N GLU A 194 -19.93 -11.62 -10.93
CA GLU A 194 -19.37 -11.81 -12.27
C GLU A 194 -18.07 -11.04 -12.45
N ASP A 195 -18.01 -9.79 -11.96
CA ASP A 195 -16.79 -8.98 -11.99
C ASP A 195 -15.68 -9.67 -11.21
N ILE A 196 -16.00 -10.13 -10.00
CA ILE A 196 -15.04 -10.79 -9.10
C ILE A 196 -14.53 -12.09 -9.73
N LYS A 197 -15.42 -12.90 -10.30
CA LYS A 197 -15.05 -14.14 -10.98
C LYS A 197 -14.08 -13.87 -12.13
N GLN A 198 -14.34 -12.84 -12.94
CA GLN A 198 -13.44 -12.48 -14.04
C GLN A 198 -12.07 -12.00 -13.53
N ILE A 199 -12.04 -11.21 -12.46
CA ILE A 199 -10.78 -10.77 -11.82
C ILE A 199 -9.99 -11.98 -11.32
N GLN A 200 -10.63 -12.91 -10.61
CA GLN A 200 -9.99 -14.11 -10.10
C GLN A 200 -9.39 -14.96 -11.22
N GLN A 201 -10.11 -15.12 -12.33
CA GLN A 201 -9.61 -15.79 -13.53
C GLN A 201 -8.37 -15.08 -14.10
N ASN A 202 -8.39 -13.75 -14.21
CA ASN A 202 -7.26 -12.99 -14.74
C ASN A 202 -6.02 -13.10 -13.82
N LEU A 203 -6.20 -13.13 -12.49
CA LEU A 203 -5.11 -13.22 -11.52
C LEU A 203 -4.47 -14.62 -11.45
N THR A 204 -5.23 -15.66 -11.76
CA THR A 204 -4.80 -17.07 -11.60
C THR A 204 -4.52 -17.77 -12.92
N ARG A 205 -4.71 -17.09 -14.05
CA ARG A 205 -4.44 -17.64 -15.37
C ARG A 205 -2.96 -17.99 -15.48
N ALA A 206 -2.68 -19.27 -15.71
CA ALA A 206 -1.35 -19.72 -16.11
C ALA A 206 -0.98 -19.05 -17.44
N ASP A 207 0.26 -18.56 -17.53
CA ASP A 207 0.81 -18.07 -18.79
C ASP A 207 0.76 -19.22 -19.81
N PRO A 208 0.04 -19.09 -20.95
CA PRO A 208 0.00 -20.15 -21.96
C PRO A 208 1.39 -20.50 -22.53
N GLN A 209 2.39 -19.64 -22.29
CA GLN A 209 3.77 -19.83 -22.74
C GLN A 209 4.71 -20.40 -21.66
N LYS A 210 4.20 -20.82 -20.49
CA LYS A 210 4.98 -21.53 -19.45
C LYS A 210 4.39 -22.89 -19.11
#